data_AF-A0A1G2IM33-F1
#
_entry.id   AF-A0A1G2IM33-F1
#
_cell.length_a   1.000
_cell.length_b   1.000
_cell.length_c   1.000
_cell.angle_alpha   90.00
_cell.angle_beta   90.00
_cell.angle_gamma   90.00
#
_symmetry.space_group_name_H-M   'P 1'
#
loop_
_entity.id
_entity.type
_entity.pdbx_description
1 polymer ?
#
loop_
_entity_poly.entity_id
_entity_poly.type
_entity_poly.pdbx_seq_one_letter_code
_entity_poly.pdbx_strand_id
1 'polypeptide(L)'
;MIKKIIVSLMGLVFGLLLTLMFEFFLKTNKRLRRKYYWHHNIFLGYHTHHSIYGLFFIAIGITLYFMENTSAFLFFVLTGIGVIIVHTISDGRFIFWEKQR
;
A
#
# COMPACT_ATOMS: atom_id res chain seq x y z
N MET A 1 6.27 -22.65 -13.00
CA MET A 1 5.06 -22.41 -12.18
C MET A 1 5.40 -22.11 -10.72
N ILE A 2 6.08 -23.02 -9.99
CA ILE A 2 6.45 -22.85 -8.57
C ILE A 2 7.19 -21.53 -8.30
N LYS A 3 8.20 -21.18 -9.11
CA LYS A 3 8.94 -19.91 -8.97
C LYS A 3 8.02 -18.68 -9.00
N LYS A 4 7.00 -18.67 -9.86
CA LYS A 4 6.04 -17.55 -9.95
C LYS A 4 5.19 -17.46 -8.69
N ILE A 5 4.75 -18.59 -8.15
CA ILE A 5 4.00 -18.67 -6.89
C ILE A 5 4.84 -18.12 -5.73
N ILE A 6 6.11 -18.53 -5.63
CA ILE A 6 7.02 -18.04 -4.58
C ILE A 6 7.19 -16.53 -4.68
N VAL A 7 7.45 -16.00 -5.88
CA VAL A 7 7.61 -14.55 -6.10
C VAL A 7 6.33 -13.79 -5.73
N SER A 8 5.17 -14.30 -6.11
CA SER A 8 3.87 -13.74 -5.72
C SER A 8 3.72 -13.70 -4.20
N LEU A 9 3.96 -14.82 -3.50
CA LEU A 9 3.85 -14.89 -2.04
C LEU A 9 4.83 -13.95 -1.35
N MET A 10 6.07 -13.85 -1.84
CA MET A 10 7.04 -12.88 -1.33
C MET A 10 6.55 -11.45 -1.50
N GLY A 11 5.98 -11.10 -2.65
CA GLY A 11 5.41 -9.78 -2.90
C GLY A 11 4.27 -9.45 -1.93
N LEU A 12 3.35 -10.39 -1.72
CA LEU A 12 2.24 -10.24 -0.78
C LEU A 12 2.75 -10.03 0.65
N VAL A 13 3.60 -10.94 1.14
CA VAL A 13 4.17 -10.86 2.50
C VAL A 13 4.95 -9.57 2.69
N PHE A 14 5.72 -9.15 1.69
CA PHE A 14 6.44 -7.89 1.72
C PHE A 14 5.49 -6.69 1.87
N GLY A 15 4.41 -6.63 1.09
CA GLY A 15 3.40 -5.56 1.22
C GLY A 15 2.72 -5.52 2.58
N LEU A 16 2.37 -6.69 3.12
CA LEU A 16 1.81 -6.82 4.47
C LEU A 16 2.78 -6.27 5.53
N LEU A 17 4.03 -6.76 5.52
CA LEU A 17 5.05 -6.38 6.50
C LEU A 17 5.42 -4.91 6.41
N LEU A 18 5.61 -4.38 5.19
CA LEU A 18 5.93 -2.98 4.97
C LEU A 18 4.90 -2.07 5.63
N THR A 19 3.61 -2.40 5.43
CA THR A 19 2.49 -1.61 5.96
C THR A 19 2.38 -1.74 7.48
N LEU A 20 2.51 -2.96 8.01
CA LEU A 20 2.51 -3.20 9.46
C LEU A 20 3.66 -2.48 10.16
N MET A 21 4.87 -2.52 9.59
CA MET A 21 6.02 -1.81 10.12
C MET A 21 5.78 -0.29 10.13
N PHE A 22 5.30 0.25 9.01
CA PHE A 22 4.97 1.67 8.90
C PHE A 22 3.95 2.11 9.95
N GLU A 23 2.85 1.38 10.09
CA GLU A 23 1.85 1.66 11.12
C GLU A 23 2.40 1.51 12.54
N PHE A 24 3.21 0.49 12.79
CA PHE A 24 3.84 0.27 14.07
C PHE A 24 4.76 1.43 14.44
N PHE A 25 5.59 1.91 13.51
CA PHE A 25 6.45 3.07 13.72
C PHE A 25 5.64 4.35 13.98
N LEU A 26 4.56 4.57 13.23
CA LEU A 26 3.66 5.70 13.45
C LEU A 26 2.95 5.63 14.83
N LYS A 27 2.48 4.44 15.23
CA LYS A 27 1.80 4.24 16.51
C LYS A 27 2.77 4.45 17.69
N THR A 28 4.00 3.98 17.56
CA THR A 28 5.01 4.01 18.62
C THR A 28 5.65 5.40 18.79
N ASN A 29 5.84 6.14 17.70
CA ASN A 29 6.53 7.44 17.73
C ASN A 29 5.54 8.62 17.69
N LYS A 30 5.25 9.21 18.85
CA LYS A 30 4.33 10.36 18.99
C LYS A 30 4.73 11.56 18.10
N ARG A 31 6.03 11.80 17.89
CA ARG A 31 6.54 12.92 17.08
C ARG A 31 6.26 12.68 15.59
N LEU A 32 6.55 11.47 15.09
CA LEU A 32 6.22 11.08 13.72
C LEU A 32 4.72 11.14 13.49
N ARG A 33 3.92 10.59 14.42
CA ARG A 33 2.46 10.61 14.36
C ARG A 33 1.90 12.03 14.22
N ARG A 34 2.35 12.96 15.07
CA ARG A 34 1.93 14.37 14.99
C ARG A 34 2.29 14.97 13.64
N LYS A 35 3.54 14.81 13.18
CA LYS A 35 3.97 15.37 11.89
C LYS A 35 3.15 14.80 10.72
N TYR A 36 2.92 13.50 10.75
CA TYR A 36 2.20 12.75 9.73
C TYR A 36 0.72 13.16 9.62
N TYR A 37 -0.01 13.27 10.73
CA TYR A 37 -1.41 13.73 10.70
C TYR A 37 -1.54 15.24 10.50
N TRP A 38 -0.56 16.04 10.91
CA TRP A 38 -0.56 17.48 10.65
C TRP A 38 -0.40 17.81 9.16
N HIS A 39 0.35 16.99 8.43
CA HIS A 39 0.57 17.15 6.99
C HIS A 39 -0.35 16.27 6.14
N HIS A 40 -1.42 15.70 6.71
CA HIS A 40 -2.40 15.00 5.89
C HIS A 40 -3.07 16.02 4.97
N ASN A 41 -2.59 16.04 3.73
CA ASN A 41 -3.03 16.96 2.71
C ASN A 41 -4.48 16.65 2.36
N ILE A 42 -5.36 17.52 2.83
CA ILE A 42 -6.68 17.69 2.26
C ILE A 42 -6.45 18.29 0.87
N PHE A 43 -6.47 17.46 -0.16
CA PHE A 43 -6.38 17.95 -1.53
C PHE A 43 -7.80 18.20 -2.03
N LEU A 44 -8.15 19.48 -2.25
CA LEU A 44 -9.47 19.90 -2.75
C LEU A 44 -10.67 19.44 -1.89
N GLY A 45 -10.50 19.37 -0.56
CA GLY A 45 -11.57 18.93 0.35
C GLY A 45 -11.70 17.41 0.46
N TYR A 46 -10.75 16.64 -0.08
CA TYR A 46 -10.73 15.19 0.05
C TYR A 46 -9.48 14.69 0.78
N HIS A 47 -9.70 13.70 1.65
CA HIS A 47 -8.70 12.98 2.41
C HIS A 47 -8.28 11.71 1.67
N THR A 48 -7.02 11.65 1.25
CA THR A 48 -6.45 10.47 0.60
C THR A 48 -6.00 9.45 1.64
N HIS A 49 -6.39 8.20 1.46
CA HIS A 49 -6.13 7.11 2.40
C HIS A 49 -4.82 6.35 2.11
N HIS A 50 -4.34 5.67 3.15
CA HIS A 50 -3.32 4.60 3.16
C HIS A 50 -3.18 3.80 1.87
N SER A 51 -4.33 3.25 1.52
CA SER A 51 -4.56 2.29 0.47
C SER A 51 -4.17 2.80 -0.93
N ILE A 52 -4.08 4.12 -1.15
CA ILE A 52 -3.64 4.70 -2.44
C ILE A 52 -2.24 4.23 -2.84
N TYR A 53 -1.34 4.03 -1.86
CA TYR A 53 0.03 3.56 -2.14
C TYR A 53 0.04 2.14 -2.70
N GLY A 54 -0.96 1.33 -2.37
CA GLY A 54 -1.14 0.02 -2.98
C GLY A 54 -1.50 0.11 -4.46
N LEU A 55 -2.33 1.07 -4.86
CA LEU A 55 -2.63 1.34 -6.28
C LEU A 55 -1.38 1.77 -7.05
N PHE A 56 -0.49 2.55 -6.42
CA PHE A 56 0.79 2.93 -7.01
C PHE A 56 1.67 1.70 -7.33
N PHE A 57 1.79 0.75 -6.40
CA PHE A 57 2.53 -0.50 -6.66
C PHE A 57 1.88 -1.34 -7.77
N ILE A 58 0.54 -1.38 -7.85
CA ILE A 58 -0.17 -2.06 -8.93
C ILE A 58 0.13 -1.40 -10.27
N ALA A 59 0.13 -0.06 -10.35
CA ALA A 59 0.45 0.68 -11.58
C ALA A 59 1.89 0.41 -12.07
N ILE A 60 2.86 0.37 -11.15
CA ILE A 60 4.23 -0.06 -11.47
C ILE A 60 4.23 -1.49 -12.02
N GLY A 61 3.52 -2.40 -11.35
CA GLY A 61 3.39 -3.79 -11.79
C GLY A 61 2.85 -3.89 -13.23
N ILE A 62 1.78 -3.16 -13.55
CA ILE A 62 1.21 -3.11 -14.90
C ILE A 62 2.24 -2.62 -15.93
N THR A 63 3.02 -1.59 -15.58
CA THR A 63 4.11 -1.11 -16.46
C THR A 63 5.14 -2.20 -16.72
N LEU A 64 5.54 -2.94 -15.67
CA LEU A 64 6.48 -4.05 -15.79
C LEU A 64 5.92 -5.24 -16.58
N TYR A 65 4.60 -5.43 -16.59
CA TYR A 65 3.94 -6.43 -17.43
C TYR A 65 4.12 -6.10 -18.92
N PHE A 66 3.93 -4.83 -19.31
CA PHE A 66 4.17 -4.38 -20.69
C PHE A 66 5.65 -4.43 -21.10
N MET A 67 6.57 -4.43 -20.13
CA MET A 67 8.00 -4.67 -20.35
C MET A 67 8.38 -6.16 -20.33
N GLU A 68 7.38 -7.05 -20.39
CA GLU A 68 7.52 -8.51 -20.36
C GLU A 68 8.18 -9.07 -19.08
N ASN A 69 8.38 -8.25 -18.05
CA ASN A 69 8.95 -8.67 -16.78
C ASN A 69 7.89 -9.25 -15.86
N THR A 70 7.42 -10.46 -16.20
CA THR A 70 6.31 -11.13 -15.51
C THR A 70 6.58 -11.36 -14.02
N SER A 71 7.83 -11.67 -13.63
CA SER A 71 8.18 -11.87 -12.22
C SER A 71 8.07 -10.59 -11.41
N ALA A 72 8.59 -9.48 -11.93
CA ALA A 72 8.48 -8.20 -11.25
C ALA A 72 7.02 -7.70 -11.23
N PHE A 73 6.26 -7.87 -12.32
CA PHE A 73 4.82 -7.62 -12.35
C PHE A 73 4.09 -8.32 -11.19
N LEU A 74 4.26 -9.64 -11.05
CA LEU A 74 3.59 -10.41 -10.01
C LEU A 74 3.98 -9.97 -8.60
N PHE A 75 5.26 -9.66 -8.40
CA PHE A 75 5.76 -9.16 -7.11
C PHE A 75 5.09 -7.84 -6.75
N PHE A 76 5.16 -6.84 -7.64
CA PHE A 76 4.66 -5.48 -7.39
C PHE A 76 3.14 -5.43 -7.23
N VAL A 77 2.40 -6.17 -8.05
CA VAL A 77 0.93 -6.24 -7.91
C VAL A 77 0.55 -6.85 -6.57
N LEU A 78 1.18 -7.97 -6.16
CA LEU A 78 0.83 -8.59 -4.87
C LEU A 78 1.34 -7.78 -3.68
N THR A 79 2.43 -7.04 -3.80
CA THR A 79 2.82 -6.03 -2.80
C THR A 79 1.76 -4.96 -2.66
N GLY A 80 1.25 -4.41 -3.76
CA GLY A 80 0.18 -3.43 -3.73
C GLY A 80 -1.10 -3.97 -3.08
N ILE A 81 -1.48 -5.21 -3.40
CA ILE A 81 -2.62 -5.89 -2.76
C ILE A 81 -2.37 -6.06 -1.25
N GLY A 82 -1.17 -6.48 -0.83
CA GLY A 82 -0.81 -6.58 0.59
C GLY A 82 -0.96 -5.25 1.33
N VAL A 83 -0.50 -4.15 0.74
CA VAL A 83 -0.67 -2.79 1.29
C VAL A 83 -2.15 -2.43 1.46
N ILE A 84 -2.96 -2.69 0.43
CA ILE A 84 -4.40 -2.42 0.46
C ILE A 84 -5.10 -3.22 1.56
N ILE A 85 -4.77 -4.51 1.71
CA ILE A 85 -5.37 -5.38 2.72
C ILE A 85 -5.10 -4.83 4.12
N VAL A 86 -3.85 -4.52 4.46
CA VAL A 86 -3.51 -4.05 5.81
C VAL A 86 -4.17 -2.70 6.11
N HIS A 87 -4.13 -1.75 5.17
CA HIS A 87 -4.80 -0.47 5.38
C HIS A 87 -6.31 -0.60 5.50
N THR A 88 -6.94 -1.47 4.70
CA THR A 88 -8.38 -1.74 4.82
C THR A 88 -8.74 -2.31 6.19
N ILE A 89 -7.91 -3.21 6.74
CA ILE A 89 -8.09 -3.75 8.09
C ILE A 89 -7.88 -2.67 9.16
N SER A 90 -6.84 -1.85 9.02
CA SER A 90 -6.50 -0.80 9.99
C SER A 90 -7.53 0.32 10.03
N ASP A 91 -8.04 0.72 8.85
CA ASP A 91 -9.05 1.77 8.70
C ASP A 91 -10.48 1.25 8.94
N GLY A 92 -10.68 -0.07 8.95
CA GLY A 92 -11.99 -0.73 9.07
C GLY A 92 -12.91 -0.55 7.86
N ARG A 93 -12.40 0.01 6.76
CA ARG A 93 -13.16 0.32 5.54
C ARG A 93 -12.25 0.35 4.31
N PHE A 94 -12.79 -0.09 3.18
CA PHE A 94 -12.10 -0.03 1.90
C PHE A 94 -12.34 1.31 1.22
N ILE A 95 -11.47 2.28 1.49
CA ILE A 95 -11.58 3.64 0.95
C ILE A 95 -10.19 4.09 0.50
N PHE A 96 -10.12 4.71 -0.67
CA PHE A 96 -8.91 5.36 -1.20
C PHE A 96 -8.98 6.87 -1.07
N TRP A 97 -10.19 7.42 -1.17
CA TRP A 97 -10.45 8.84 -1.13
C TRP A 97 -11.78 9.11 -0.42
N GLU A 98 -11.79 10.02 0.55
CA GLU A 98 -12.99 10.40 1.29
C GLU A 98 -13.14 11.92 1.27
N LYS A 99 -14.35 12.42 0.98
CA LYS A 99 -14.64 13.85 1.11
C LYS A 99 -14.64 14.23 2.58
N GLN A 100 -13.86 15.23 2.97
CA GLN A 100 -13.89 15.78 4.31
C GLN A 100 -15.26 16.42 4.55
N ARG A 101 -15.92 16.03 5.65
CA ARG A 101 -17.18 16.62 6.11
C ARG A 101 -16.92 17.96 6.78
#